data_AF-F9U911-F1
#
_entry.id   AF-F9U911-F1
#
_cell.length_a   1.000
_cell.length_b   1.000
_cell.length_c   1.000
_cell.angle_alpha   90.00
_cell.angle_beta   90.00
_cell.angle_gamma   90.00
#
_symmetry.space_group_name_H-M   'P 1'
#
loop_
_entity.id
_entity.type
_entity.pdbx_description
1 polymer ?
#
loop_
_entity_poly.entity_id
_entity_poly.type
_entity_poly.pdbx_seq_one_letter_code
_entity_poly.pdbx_strand_id
1 'polypeptide(L)'
;MRRTVNRKGAHGIIRGRPGGRSPGPVPDFTALFHREEVATNIDADRLAVYLAEGALCATPSEAHGILCGLMCGGDADPESTWLQQLLSAPEAADPQGDEGREALSELARLTREELEGSEFGLTLFLPDDTRPLAERAMALYDWVRGFLYAWGTIDLAGAPLSAETNEILRDFTDVTRMDLDGLDDDEQNEEALTEVSEFIRVAAMTIYQERVVAPARSPES
;
A
#
# COMPACT_ATOMS: atom_id res chain seq x y z
N MET A 1 48.89 43.09 50.36
CA MET A 1 47.59 43.78 50.22
C MET A 1 46.85 43.13 49.04
N ARG A 2 45.66 42.54 49.29
CA ARG A 2 44.48 42.32 48.39
C ARG A 2 44.74 42.28 46.86
N ARG A 3 44.22 41.36 46.03
CA ARG A 3 43.05 40.46 46.13
C ARG A 3 42.99 39.52 44.90
N THR A 4 42.68 38.25 45.14
CA THR A 4 41.75 37.34 44.41
C THR A 4 41.78 37.22 42.88
N VAL A 5 42.25 36.05 42.44
CA VAL A 5 41.52 34.99 41.70
C VAL A 5 40.31 35.45 40.87
N ASN A 6 40.41 35.30 39.55
CA ASN A 6 39.27 35.36 38.64
C ASN A 6 38.65 33.96 38.47
N ARG A 7 37.30 33.90 38.51
CA ARG A 7 36.48 32.68 38.60
C ARG A 7 35.96 32.24 37.22
N LYS A 8 35.99 30.91 37.03
CA LYS A 8 34.95 29.98 36.50
C LYS A 8 33.95 30.41 35.41
N GLY A 9 33.78 29.48 34.46
CA GLY A 9 32.50 29.08 33.83
C GLY A 9 32.28 29.69 32.45
N ALA A 10 31.88 28.99 31.39
CA ALA A 10 31.10 27.76 31.32
C ALA A 10 31.46 26.93 30.07
N HIS A 11 31.27 25.61 30.20
CA HIS A 11 31.25 24.66 29.11
C HIS A 11 30.09 24.94 28.16
N GLY A 12 30.39 24.97 26.86
CA GLY A 12 29.42 24.88 25.78
C GLY A 12 29.97 23.93 24.72
N ILE A 13 29.76 22.63 24.91
CA ILE A 13 30.06 21.59 23.93
C ILE A 13 28.93 21.65 22.89
N ILE A 14 29.17 22.23 21.72
CA ILE A 14 28.28 22.05 20.56
C ILE A 14 28.62 20.70 19.95
N ARG A 15 27.78 19.70 20.24
CA ARG A 15 27.77 18.41 19.55
C ARG A 15 27.38 18.66 18.09
N GLY A 16 28.32 18.45 17.16
CA GLY A 16 28.02 18.36 15.74
C GLY A 16 27.12 17.16 15.49
N ARG A 17 25.96 17.41 14.87
CA ARG A 17 25.01 16.41 14.37
C ARG A 17 25.67 15.66 13.21
N PRO A 18 25.65 14.31 13.13
CA PRO A 18 26.18 13.60 11.97
C PRO A 18 25.32 13.91 10.75
N GLY A 19 25.98 14.12 9.61
CA GLY A 19 25.39 14.63 8.37
C GLY A 19 24.20 13.82 7.91
N GLY A 20 23.09 14.52 7.62
CA GLY A 20 22.02 13.99 6.81
C GLY A 20 22.56 13.75 5.40
N ARG A 21 22.45 12.52 4.92
CA ARG A 21 22.57 12.24 3.49
C ARG A 21 21.47 13.03 2.80
N SER A 22 21.85 13.83 1.80
CA SER A 22 20.90 14.36 0.84
C SER A 22 20.16 13.17 0.21
N PRO A 23 18.82 13.20 0.09
CA PRO A 23 18.14 12.22 -0.75
C PRO A 23 18.73 12.36 -2.17
N GLY A 24 19.05 11.22 -2.78
CA GLY A 24 19.49 11.17 -4.17
C GLY A 24 18.35 11.60 -5.11
N PRO A 25 18.67 11.92 -6.37
CA PRO A 25 17.63 12.24 -7.35
C PRO A 25 16.68 11.04 -7.49
N VAL A 26 15.38 11.31 -7.39
CA VAL A 26 14.31 10.38 -7.78
C VAL A 26 14.46 10.10 -9.29
N PRO A 27 14.49 8.83 -9.72
CA PRO A 27 14.59 8.50 -11.14
C PRO A 27 13.35 9.00 -11.90
N ASP A 28 13.57 9.49 -13.11
CA ASP A 28 12.49 9.90 -14.02
C ASP A 28 11.83 8.65 -14.63
N PHE A 29 10.73 8.23 -14.02
CA PHE A 29 9.96 7.05 -14.45
C PHE A 29 8.91 7.38 -15.52
N THR A 30 8.70 8.67 -15.86
CA THR A 30 7.60 9.14 -16.71
C THR A 30 7.53 8.48 -18.10
N ALA A 31 8.66 7.97 -18.61
CA ALA A 31 8.75 7.32 -19.92
C ALA A 31 8.23 5.87 -19.98
N LEU A 32 7.87 5.25 -18.86
CA LEU A 32 7.34 3.88 -18.80
C LEU A 32 5.79 3.83 -18.77
N PHE A 33 5.11 4.97 -18.73
CA PHE A 33 3.67 5.07 -18.40
C PHE A 33 2.70 5.12 -19.60
N HIS A 34 3.09 4.74 -20.82
CA HIS A 34 2.10 4.56 -21.89
C HIS A 34 1.35 3.22 -21.71
N ARG A 35 0.39 3.25 -20.77
CA ARG A 35 -0.55 2.18 -20.44
C ARG A 35 -1.66 2.12 -21.50
N GLU A 36 -1.76 1.03 -22.25
CA GLU A 36 -3.05 0.62 -22.81
C GLU A 36 -3.88 0.12 -21.63
N GLU A 37 -4.93 0.87 -21.25
CA GLU A 37 -5.85 0.47 -20.20
C GLU A 37 -6.51 -0.86 -20.54
N VAL A 38 -6.14 -1.91 -19.80
CA VAL A 38 -7.05 -3.03 -19.63
C VAL A 38 -8.20 -2.50 -18.77
N ALA A 39 -9.26 -2.07 -19.43
CA ALA A 39 -10.45 -1.56 -18.77
C ALA A 39 -11.11 -2.69 -17.96
N THR A 40 -10.73 -2.79 -16.69
CA THR A 40 -11.41 -3.62 -15.72
C THR A 40 -12.80 -3.03 -15.48
N ASN A 41 -13.84 -3.65 -16.02
CA ASN A 41 -15.23 -3.20 -15.86
C ASN A 41 -15.80 -3.58 -14.47
N ILE A 42 -15.00 -3.41 -13.41
CA ILE A 42 -15.44 -3.55 -12.02
C ILE A 42 -15.81 -2.15 -11.55
N ASP A 43 -17.11 -1.94 -11.34
CA ASP A 43 -17.66 -0.66 -10.89
C ASP A 43 -17.35 -0.44 -9.40
N ALA A 44 -16.43 0.48 -9.12
CA ALA A 44 -16.00 0.83 -7.77
C ALA A 44 -17.15 1.36 -6.89
N ASP A 45 -18.09 2.11 -7.47
CA ASP A 45 -19.23 2.67 -6.73
C ASP A 45 -20.18 1.55 -6.30
N ARG A 46 -20.43 0.58 -7.19
CA ARG A 46 -21.23 -0.61 -6.85
C ARG A 46 -20.53 -1.47 -5.80
N LEU A 47 -19.22 -1.63 -5.91
CA LEU A 47 -18.46 -2.41 -4.94
C LEU A 47 -18.45 -1.74 -3.55
N ALA A 48 -18.39 -0.41 -3.50
CA ALA A 48 -18.46 0.36 -2.26
C ALA A 48 -19.76 0.13 -1.49
N VAL A 49 -20.91 0.06 -2.19
CA VAL A 49 -22.20 -0.25 -1.57
C VAL A 49 -22.17 -1.60 -0.87
N TYR A 50 -21.61 -2.62 -1.53
CA TYR A 50 -21.53 -3.96 -0.98
C TYR A 50 -20.57 -4.05 0.22
N LEU A 51 -19.38 -3.43 0.11
CA LEU A 51 -18.38 -3.45 1.16
C LEU A 51 -18.81 -2.67 2.42
N ALA A 52 -19.68 -1.66 2.27
CA ALA A 52 -20.22 -0.91 3.39
C ALA A 52 -21.09 -1.75 4.35
N GLU A 53 -21.64 -2.87 3.88
CA GLU A 53 -22.41 -3.83 4.68
C GLU A 53 -21.53 -4.98 5.23
N GLY A 54 -20.25 -4.99 4.84
CA GLY A 54 -19.25 -5.97 5.24
C GLY A 54 -18.75 -5.77 6.67
N ALA A 55 -18.03 -6.77 7.20
CA ALA A 55 -17.54 -6.78 8.58
C ALA A 55 -16.52 -5.66 8.88
N LEU A 56 -15.77 -5.22 7.86
CA LEU A 56 -14.76 -4.17 7.97
C LEU A 56 -15.25 -2.79 7.50
N CYS A 57 -16.42 -2.71 6.85
CA CYS A 57 -16.90 -1.48 6.19
C CYS A 57 -15.83 -0.82 5.29
N ALA A 58 -15.04 -1.63 4.60
CA ALA A 58 -13.87 -1.17 3.86
C ALA A 58 -14.26 -0.37 2.61
N THR A 59 -13.42 0.57 2.20
CA THR A 59 -13.53 1.16 0.85
C THR A 59 -13.07 0.15 -0.21
N PRO A 60 -13.46 0.29 -1.49
CA PRO A 60 -12.94 -0.57 -2.56
C PRO A 60 -11.40 -0.59 -2.64
N SER A 61 -10.77 0.57 -2.44
CA SER A 61 -9.31 0.70 -2.42
C SER A 61 -8.69 0.02 -1.19
N GLU A 62 -9.28 0.18 0.00
CA GLU A 62 -8.84 -0.55 1.19
C GLU A 62 -8.97 -2.06 1.00
N ALA A 63 -10.11 -2.54 0.51
CA ALA A 63 -10.34 -3.94 0.21
C ALA A 63 -9.29 -4.50 -0.75
N HIS A 64 -9.00 -3.80 -1.85
CA HIS A 64 -7.94 -4.20 -2.78
C HIS A 64 -6.54 -4.19 -2.13
N GLY A 65 -6.27 -3.22 -1.25
CA GLY A 65 -5.05 -3.17 -0.45
C GLY A 65 -4.87 -4.39 0.44
N ILE A 66 -5.93 -4.81 1.14
CA ILE A 66 -5.92 -6.03 1.98
C ILE A 66 -5.56 -7.26 1.13
N LEU A 67 -6.23 -7.42 -0.02
CA LEU A 67 -5.97 -8.53 -0.93
C LEU A 67 -4.50 -8.56 -1.39
N CYS A 68 -3.97 -7.41 -1.82
CA CYS A 68 -2.58 -7.29 -2.24
C CYS A 68 -1.63 -7.61 -1.09
N GLY A 69 -1.92 -7.16 0.13
CA GLY A 69 -1.13 -7.46 1.31
C GLY A 69 -1.07 -8.96 1.62
N LEU A 70 -2.21 -9.65 1.53
CA LEU A 70 -2.30 -11.11 1.72
C LEU A 70 -1.51 -11.86 0.64
N MET A 71 -1.67 -11.50 -0.63
CA MET A 71 -0.92 -12.10 -1.74
C MET A 71 0.59 -11.85 -1.62
N CYS A 72 1.00 -10.61 -1.35
CA CYS A 72 2.42 -10.22 -1.24
C CYS A 72 3.08 -10.80 0.01
N GLY A 73 2.34 -10.92 1.12
CA GLY A 73 2.86 -11.51 2.36
C GLY A 73 3.01 -13.03 2.29
N GLY A 74 2.40 -13.68 1.30
CA GLY A 74 2.49 -15.12 1.06
C GLY A 74 1.44 -15.92 1.85
N ASP A 75 0.25 -15.36 2.07
CA ASP A 75 -0.87 -16.12 2.62
C ASP A 75 -1.15 -17.35 1.76
N ALA A 76 -1.52 -18.47 2.41
CA ALA A 76 -1.71 -19.74 1.72
C ALA A 76 -2.99 -19.76 0.86
N ASP A 77 -4.00 -18.98 1.24
CA ASP A 77 -5.29 -18.89 0.54
C ASP A 77 -5.83 -17.44 0.61
N PRO A 78 -5.15 -16.50 -0.08
CA PRO A 78 -5.36 -15.07 0.13
C PRO A 78 -6.78 -14.61 -0.24
N GLU A 79 -7.40 -15.20 -1.27
CA GLU A 79 -8.77 -14.85 -1.65
C GLU A 79 -9.78 -15.30 -0.59
N SER A 80 -9.65 -16.53 -0.09
CA SER A 80 -10.54 -17.04 0.96
C SER A 80 -10.40 -16.25 2.26
N THR A 81 -9.15 -15.98 2.68
CA THR A 81 -8.86 -15.15 3.85
C THR A 81 -9.45 -13.75 3.69
N TRP A 82 -9.27 -13.14 2.53
CA TRP A 82 -9.79 -11.81 2.20
C TRP A 82 -11.31 -11.74 2.22
N LEU A 83 -11.99 -12.67 1.55
CA LEU A 83 -13.46 -12.73 1.54
C LEU A 83 -14.03 -12.95 2.95
N GLN A 84 -13.35 -13.74 3.79
CA GLN A 84 -13.76 -13.92 5.20
C GLN A 84 -13.58 -12.65 6.04
N GLN A 85 -12.59 -11.82 5.73
CA GLN A 85 -12.37 -10.54 6.41
C GLN A 85 -13.38 -9.49 5.97
N LEU A 86 -13.70 -9.42 4.67
CA LEU A 86 -14.62 -8.42 4.14
C LEU A 86 -16.08 -8.74 4.41
N LEU A 87 -16.48 -10.01 4.31
CA LEU A 87 -17.88 -10.39 4.25
C LEU A 87 -18.40 -10.85 5.62
N SER A 88 -19.56 -10.32 5.99
CA SER A 88 -20.35 -10.86 7.10
C SER A 88 -20.83 -12.28 6.79
N ALA A 89 -21.14 -13.07 7.82
CA ALA A 89 -21.69 -14.42 7.63
C ALA A 89 -22.92 -14.36 6.71
N PRO A 90 -23.06 -15.27 5.74
CA PRO A 90 -24.14 -15.18 4.76
C PRO A 90 -25.49 -15.26 5.47
N GLU A 91 -26.31 -14.22 5.28
CA GLU A 91 -27.75 -14.33 5.53
C GLU A 91 -28.40 -15.15 4.39
N ALA A 92 -29.66 -15.56 4.55
CA ALA A 92 -30.35 -16.37 3.55
C ALA A 92 -30.30 -15.71 2.15
N ALA A 93 -30.32 -16.53 1.08
CA ALA A 93 -30.13 -16.14 -0.32
C ALA A 93 -30.48 -14.67 -0.64
N ASP A 94 -29.43 -13.85 -0.78
CA ASP A 94 -29.49 -12.44 -1.14
C ASP A 94 -28.82 -12.25 -2.52
N PRO A 95 -29.60 -12.02 -3.59
CA PRO A 95 -29.06 -11.82 -4.94
C PRO A 95 -28.06 -10.67 -5.05
N GLN A 96 -28.21 -9.62 -4.25
CA GLN A 96 -27.28 -8.49 -4.26
C GLN A 96 -25.93 -8.90 -3.65
N GLY A 97 -25.98 -9.70 -2.58
CA GLY A 97 -24.80 -10.30 -1.99
C GLY A 97 -24.07 -11.30 -2.89
N ASP A 98 -24.81 -12.03 -3.73
CA ASP A 98 -24.24 -12.93 -4.74
C ASP A 98 -23.49 -12.15 -5.84
N GLU A 99 -24.08 -11.05 -6.36
CA GLU A 99 -23.42 -10.17 -7.35
C GLU A 99 -22.16 -9.50 -6.78
N GLY A 100 -22.22 -9.00 -5.54
CA GLY A 100 -21.07 -8.37 -4.88
C GLY A 100 -19.91 -9.34 -4.66
N ARG A 101 -20.23 -10.58 -4.27
CA ARG A 101 -19.24 -11.65 -4.13
C ARG A 101 -18.57 -12.00 -5.47
N GLU A 102 -19.35 -12.10 -6.55
CA GLU A 102 -18.81 -12.38 -7.88
C GLU A 102 -17.85 -11.27 -8.33
N ALA A 103 -18.21 -10.00 -8.10
CA ALA A 103 -17.34 -8.86 -8.40
C ALA A 103 -16.03 -8.87 -7.58
N LEU A 104 -16.08 -9.25 -6.30
CA LEU A 104 -14.88 -9.40 -5.47
C LEU A 104 -13.99 -10.55 -5.95
N SER A 105 -14.56 -11.71 -6.28
CA SER A 105 -13.79 -12.83 -6.82
C SER A 105 -13.15 -12.50 -8.17
N GLU A 106 -13.84 -11.74 -9.03
CA GLU A 106 -13.25 -11.24 -10.28
C GLU A 106 -12.09 -10.27 -10.01
N LEU A 107 -12.24 -9.34 -9.06
CA LEU A 107 -11.14 -8.47 -8.63
C LEU A 107 -9.95 -9.31 -8.15
N ALA A 108 -10.20 -10.32 -7.31
CA ALA A 108 -9.14 -11.19 -6.81
C ALA A 108 -8.40 -11.96 -7.91
N ARG A 109 -9.15 -12.47 -8.89
CA ARG A 109 -8.59 -13.15 -10.06
C ARG A 109 -7.69 -12.22 -10.87
N LEU A 110 -8.17 -11.01 -11.19
CA LEU A 110 -7.42 -10.03 -11.97
C LEU A 110 -6.14 -9.56 -11.25
N THR A 111 -6.25 -9.22 -9.95
CA THR A 111 -5.08 -8.82 -9.15
C THR A 111 -4.02 -9.93 -9.10
N ARG A 112 -4.44 -11.20 -9.02
CA ARG A 112 -3.51 -12.33 -9.07
C ARG A 112 -2.81 -12.44 -10.42
N GLU A 113 -3.57 -12.37 -11.51
CA GLU A 113 -3.03 -12.44 -12.87
C GLU A 113 -2.02 -11.31 -13.15
N GLU A 114 -2.31 -10.12 -12.65
CA GLU A 114 -1.42 -8.95 -12.69
C GLU A 114 -0.10 -9.17 -11.92
N LEU A 115 -0.17 -9.70 -10.70
CA LEU A 115 1.01 -9.98 -9.87
C LEU A 115 1.87 -11.13 -10.42
N GLU A 116 1.24 -12.16 -10.99
CA GLU A 116 1.93 -13.34 -11.56
C GLU A 116 2.47 -13.08 -12.98
N GLY A 117 1.87 -12.13 -13.70
CA GLY A 117 2.22 -11.77 -15.08
C GLY A 117 3.57 -11.06 -15.22
N SER A 118 4.14 -11.09 -16.43
CA SER A 118 5.50 -10.54 -16.69
C SER A 118 5.53 -9.16 -17.37
N GLU A 119 4.39 -8.65 -17.87
CA GLU A 119 4.39 -7.51 -18.80
C GLU A 119 3.73 -6.25 -18.23
N PHE A 120 2.72 -6.38 -17.36
CA PHE A 120 1.88 -5.24 -16.94
C PHE A 120 1.89 -4.93 -15.43
N GLY A 121 2.41 -5.83 -14.59
CA GLY A 121 2.52 -5.60 -13.15
C GLY A 121 1.17 -5.43 -12.44
N LEU A 122 1.20 -4.86 -11.23
CA LEU A 122 0.03 -4.57 -10.40
C LEU A 122 -0.65 -3.25 -10.80
N THR A 123 -1.97 -3.22 -10.94
CA THR A 123 -2.75 -1.97 -11.02
C THR A 123 -3.41 -1.68 -9.67
N LEU A 124 -3.14 -0.51 -9.08
CA LEU A 124 -3.83 -0.11 -7.84
C LEU A 124 -5.30 0.21 -8.14
N PHE A 125 -6.23 -0.43 -7.43
CA PHE A 125 -7.65 -0.11 -7.49
C PHE A 125 -7.95 1.24 -6.81
N LEU A 126 -7.82 2.32 -7.59
CA LEU A 126 -8.03 3.70 -7.18
C LEU A 126 -9.13 4.34 -8.04
N PRO A 127 -9.76 5.43 -7.58
CA PRO A 127 -10.66 6.22 -8.41
C PRO A 127 -9.92 6.75 -9.65
N ASP A 128 -10.67 6.88 -10.74
CA ASP A 128 -10.18 7.38 -12.03
C ASP A 128 -9.58 8.80 -11.95
N ASP A 129 -8.68 9.14 -12.88
CA ASP A 129 -7.99 10.43 -12.88
C ASP A 129 -8.93 11.64 -13.03
N THR A 130 -10.16 11.43 -13.51
CA THR A 130 -11.21 12.45 -13.57
C THR A 130 -11.82 12.80 -12.20
N ARG A 131 -11.53 12.01 -11.16
CA ARG A 131 -12.01 12.26 -9.78
C ARG A 131 -11.13 13.30 -9.08
N PRO A 132 -11.68 14.06 -8.10
CA PRO A 132 -10.92 15.07 -7.37
C PRO A 132 -9.65 14.50 -6.75
N LEU A 133 -8.57 15.29 -6.74
CA LEU A 133 -7.28 14.90 -6.18
C LEU A 133 -7.39 14.37 -4.75
N ALA A 134 -8.11 15.08 -3.89
CA ALA A 134 -8.30 14.68 -2.49
C ALA A 134 -8.98 13.30 -2.36
N GLU A 135 -9.90 12.96 -3.27
CA GLU A 135 -10.58 11.67 -3.27
C GLU A 135 -9.62 10.52 -3.65
N ARG A 136 -8.82 10.72 -4.71
CA ARG A 136 -7.81 9.74 -5.14
C ARG A 136 -6.70 9.58 -4.10
N ALA A 137 -6.27 10.67 -3.46
CA ALA A 137 -5.29 10.64 -2.38
C ALA A 137 -5.81 9.87 -1.14
N MET A 138 -7.08 10.08 -0.77
CA MET A 138 -7.73 9.32 0.30
C MET A 138 -7.83 7.83 -0.05
N ALA A 139 -8.19 7.50 -1.29
CA ALA A 139 -8.24 6.12 -1.75
C ALA A 139 -6.87 5.43 -1.72
N LEU A 140 -5.79 6.14 -2.09
CA LEU A 140 -4.43 5.61 -1.97
C LEU A 140 -4.04 5.37 -0.51
N TYR A 141 -4.36 6.30 0.37
CA TYR A 141 -4.17 6.15 1.81
C TYR A 141 -4.89 4.91 2.36
N ASP A 142 -6.17 4.73 1.99
CA ASP A 142 -6.97 3.58 2.35
C ASP A 142 -6.40 2.26 1.79
N TRP A 143 -5.89 2.29 0.56
CA TRP A 143 -5.20 1.14 -0.04
C TRP A 143 -3.98 0.72 0.80
N VAL A 144 -3.12 1.69 1.18
CA VAL A 144 -1.93 1.41 2.01
C VAL A 144 -2.32 0.87 3.38
N ARG A 145 -3.39 1.42 3.98
CA ARG A 145 -3.92 0.91 5.26
C ARG A 145 -4.41 -0.52 5.15
N GLY A 146 -5.15 -0.85 4.09
CA GLY A 146 -5.59 -2.21 3.81
C GLY A 146 -4.41 -3.17 3.67
N PHE A 147 -3.38 -2.75 2.94
CA PHE A 147 -2.14 -3.53 2.81
C PHE A 147 -1.50 -3.80 4.18
N LEU A 148 -1.28 -2.75 4.99
CA LEU A 148 -0.71 -2.90 6.33
C LEU A 148 -1.59 -3.73 7.28
N TYR A 149 -2.91 -3.63 7.15
CA TYR A 149 -3.85 -4.46 7.92
C TYR A 149 -3.62 -5.94 7.63
N ALA A 150 -3.55 -6.34 6.36
CA ALA A 150 -3.27 -7.73 5.98
C ALA A 150 -1.96 -8.24 6.61
N TRP A 151 -0.90 -7.43 6.56
CA TRP A 151 0.39 -7.76 7.19
C TRP A 151 0.33 -7.95 8.70
N GLY A 152 -0.61 -7.29 9.38
CA GLY A 152 -0.89 -7.54 10.79
C GLY A 152 -1.64 -8.86 11.07
N THR A 153 -2.25 -9.46 10.05
CA THR A 153 -3.06 -10.69 10.16
C THR A 153 -2.33 -11.96 9.70
N ILE A 154 -1.30 -11.82 8.85
CA ILE A 154 -0.54 -12.95 8.31
C ILE A 154 0.33 -13.60 9.40
N ASP A 155 0.22 -14.92 9.55
CA ASP A 155 1.14 -15.69 10.37
C ASP A 155 2.46 -15.91 9.61
N LEU A 156 3.48 -15.12 9.96
CA LEU A 156 4.82 -15.24 9.36
C LEU A 156 5.60 -16.49 9.83
N ALA A 157 5.00 -17.37 10.62
CA ALA A 157 5.58 -18.61 11.15
C ALA A 157 6.97 -18.43 11.80
N GLY A 158 7.26 -17.21 12.31
CA GLY A 158 8.53 -16.85 12.93
C GLY A 158 9.70 -16.62 11.96
N ALA A 159 9.48 -16.64 10.64
CA ALA A 159 10.50 -16.28 9.67
C ALA A 159 10.75 -14.75 9.70
N PRO A 160 11.98 -14.29 9.95
CA PRO A 160 12.28 -12.86 9.93
C PRO A 160 12.07 -12.31 8.53
N LEU A 161 11.44 -11.13 8.44
CA LEU A 161 11.36 -10.38 7.19
C LEU A 161 12.74 -9.89 6.79
N SER A 162 12.96 -9.74 5.48
CA SER A 162 14.17 -9.12 4.97
C SER A 162 14.27 -7.65 5.40
N ALA A 163 15.47 -7.08 5.32
CA ALA A 163 15.66 -5.66 5.60
C ALA A 163 14.84 -4.78 4.65
N GLU A 164 14.76 -5.18 3.38
CA GLU A 164 14.02 -4.46 2.33
C GLU A 164 12.51 -4.50 2.56
N THR A 165 11.94 -5.67 2.84
CA THR A 165 10.52 -5.78 3.21
C THR A 165 10.21 -4.93 4.46
N ASN A 166 11.06 -4.96 5.49
CA ASN A 166 10.86 -4.14 6.69
C ASN A 166 10.91 -2.62 6.40
N GLU A 167 11.80 -2.19 5.51
CA GLU A 167 11.92 -0.80 5.09
C GLU A 167 10.66 -0.36 4.34
N ILE A 168 10.19 -1.15 3.37
CA ILE A 168 8.95 -0.87 2.63
C ILE A 168 7.75 -0.74 3.57
N LEU A 169 7.57 -1.68 4.51
CA LEU A 169 6.44 -1.63 5.46
C LEU A 169 6.51 -0.39 6.38
N ARG A 170 7.72 0.04 6.73
CA ARG A 170 7.92 1.28 7.49
C ARG A 170 7.58 2.50 6.65
N ASP A 171 7.99 2.54 5.38
CA ASP A 171 7.68 3.64 4.48
C ASP A 171 6.18 3.73 4.20
N PHE A 172 5.50 2.60 4.05
CA PHE A 172 4.03 2.54 3.97
C PHE A 172 3.37 3.11 5.22
N THR A 173 3.91 2.79 6.41
CA THR A 173 3.43 3.37 7.68
C THR A 173 3.65 4.89 7.74
N ASP A 174 4.72 5.41 7.10
CA ASP A 174 4.97 6.84 7.01
C ASP A 174 4.02 7.53 5.99
N VAL A 175 3.64 6.85 4.90
CA VAL A 175 2.60 7.33 3.97
C VAL A 175 1.25 7.49 4.69
N THR A 176 0.87 6.56 5.57
CA THR A 176 -0.37 6.69 6.36
C THR A 176 -0.31 7.78 7.44
N ARG A 177 0.75 8.59 7.49
CA ARG A 177 0.86 9.77 8.37
C ARG A 177 0.84 11.08 7.60
N MET A 178 0.71 11.02 6.27
CA MET A 178 0.58 12.21 5.44
C MET A 178 -0.71 12.94 5.81
N ASP A 179 -0.61 14.27 5.90
CA ASP A 179 -1.77 15.12 6.10
C ASP A 179 -2.47 15.32 4.76
N LEU A 180 -3.70 14.83 4.67
CA LEU A 180 -4.53 14.96 3.47
C LEU A 180 -5.51 16.13 3.59
N ASP A 181 -5.56 16.80 4.76
CA ASP A 181 -6.44 17.94 4.97
C ASP A 181 -5.94 19.15 4.18
N GLY A 182 -6.80 19.72 3.35
CA GLY A 182 -6.46 20.90 2.56
C GLY A 182 -5.51 20.64 1.40
N LEU A 183 -5.51 19.43 0.85
CA LEU A 183 -4.89 19.13 -0.45
C LEU A 183 -5.53 20.00 -1.54
N ASP A 184 -4.77 20.97 -2.03
CA ASP A 184 -5.15 21.82 -3.16
C ASP A 184 -5.01 21.03 -4.47
N ASP A 185 -5.95 21.27 -5.39
CA ASP A 185 -5.94 20.68 -6.73
C ASP A 185 -4.97 21.48 -7.62
N ASP A 186 -3.67 21.19 -7.47
CA ASP A 186 -2.59 21.81 -8.21
C ASP A 186 -1.66 20.77 -8.86
N GLU A 187 -0.91 21.20 -9.88
CA GLU A 187 -0.01 20.33 -10.65
C GLU A 187 1.06 19.66 -9.77
N GLN A 188 1.47 20.31 -8.68
CA GLN A 188 2.50 19.77 -7.78
C GLN A 188 1.95 18.59 -6.96
N ASN A 189 0.72 18.71 -6.46
CA ASN A 189 0.08 17.64 -5.71
C ASN A 189 -0.34 16.48 -6.65
N GLU A 190 -0.70 16.77 -7.89
CA GLU A 190 -0.98 15.75 -8.92
C GLU A 190 0.26 14.90 -9.23
N GLU A 191 1.40 15.56 -9.43
CA GLU A 191 2.69 14.90 -9.65
C GLU A 191 3.08 14.07 -8.41
N ALA A 192 2.95 14.63 -7.21
CA ALA A 192 3.24 13.93 -5.97
C ALA A 192 2.36 12.68 -5.77
N LEU A 193 1.05 12.78 -6.04
CA LEU A 193 0.15 11.64 -5.94
C LEU A 193 0.53 10.53 -6.92
N THR A 194 0.91 10.90 -8.15
CA THR A 194 1.37 9.96 -9.18
C THR A 194 2.64 9.25 -8.74
N GLU A 195 3.64 9.99 -8.24
CA GLU A 195 4.90 9.43 -7.75
C GLU A 195 4.70 8.47 -6.58
N VAL A 196 3.87 8.86 -5.59
CA VAL A 196 3.61 8.03 -4.41
C VAL A 196 2.83 6.77 -4.79
N SER A 197 1.85 6.89 -5.70
CA SER A 197 1.10 5.73 -6.22
C SER A 197 2.02 4.73 -6.90
N GLU A 198 2.96 5.21 -7.74
CA GLU A 198 3.93 4.36 -8.40
C GLU A 198 4.90 3.71 -7.41
N PHE A 199 5.40 4.46 -6.43
CA PHE A 199 6.23 3.93 -5.36
C PHE A 199 5.54 2.76 -4.64
N ILE A 200 4.28 2.95 -4.23
CA ILE A 200 3.50 1.92 -3.54
C ILE A 200 3.34 0.66 -4.41
N ARG A 201 3.01 0.85 -5.68
CA ARG A 201 2.83 -0.23 -6.66
C ARG A 201 4.11 -1.06 -6.81
N VAL A 202 5.24 -0.40 -7.05
CA VAL A 202 6.55 -1.07 -7.21
C VAL A 202 6.97 -1.75 -5.92
N ALA A 203 6.80 -1.11 -4.77
CA ALA A 203 7.19 -1.66 -3.48
C ALA A 203 6.38 -2.93 -3.12
N ALA A 204 5.07 -2.94 -3.39
CA ALA A 204 4.24 -4.13 -3.24
C ALA A 204 4.72 -5.28 -4.14
N MET A 205 5.00 -4.98 -5.42
CA MET A 205 5.54 -5.97 -6.36
C MET A 205 6.91 -6.52 -5.91
N THR A 206 7.80 -5.68 -5.39
CA THR A 206 9.10 -6.09 -4.85
C THR A 206 8.94 -7.10 -3.73
N ILE A 207 8.04 -6.82 -2.77
CA ILE A 207 7.70 -7.74 -1.69
C ILE A 207 7.19 -9.08 -2.25
N TYR A 208 6.27 -9.05 -3.22
CA TYR A 208 5.74 -10.28 -3.83
C TYR A 208 6.85 -11.12 -4.51
N GLN A 209 7.75 -10.47 -5.27
CA GLN A 209 8.87 -11.15 -5.91
C GLN A 209 9.80 -11.81 -4.89
N GLU A 210 10.09 -11.11 -3.78
CA GLU A 210 10.97 -11.60 -2.73
C GLU A 210 10.33 -12.76 -1.94
N ARG A 211 9.04 -12.67 -1.62
CA ARG A 211 8.40 -13.58 -0.67
C ARG A 211 7.67 -14.76 -1.30
N VAL A 212 7.20 -14.61 -2.53
CA VAL A 212 6.39 -15.62 -3.21
C VAL A 212 7.17 -16.23 -4.35
N VAL A 213 7.73 -15.41 -5.24
CA VAL A 213 8.39 -15.89 -6.46
C VAL A 213 9.77 -16.49 -6.19
N ALA A 214 10.64 -15.79 -5.45
CA ALA A 214 12.00 -16.26 -5.21
C ALA A 214 12.07 -17.60 -4.43
N PRO A 215 11.25 -17.83 -3.39
CA PRO A 215 11.17 -19.12 -2.73
C PRO A 215 10.62 -20.22 -3.65
N ALA A 216 9.59 -19.94 -4.46
CA ALA A 216 9.03 -20.92 -5.40
C ALA A 216 10.03 -21.36 -6.49
N ARG A 217 10.95 -20.47 -6.90
CA ARG A 217 12.02 -20.76 -7.86
C ARG A 217 13.22 -21.49 -7.26
N SER A 218 13.25 -21.65 -5.94
CA SER A 218 14.32 -22.35 -5.21
C SER A 218 13.81 -23.68 -4.65
N PRO A 219 13.36 -24.65 -5.48
CA PRO A 219 13.12 -25.99 -4.96
C PRO A 219 14.46 -26.57 -4.52
N GLU A 220 14.49 -27.08 -3.29
CA GLU A 220 15.65 -27.55 -2.54
C GLU A 220 16.76 -28.22 -3.38
N SER A 221 18.01 -27.82 -3.11
CA SER A 221 19.25 -28.54 -3.46
C SER A 221 19.50 -29.73 -2.53
#